data_AF-A0A0F9FVI3-F1
#
_entry.id   AF-A0A0F9FVI3-F1
#
_cell.length_a   1.000
_cell.length_b   1.000
_cell.length_c   1.000
_cell.angle_alpha   90.00
_cell.angle_beta   90.00
_cell.angle_gamma   90.00
#
_symmetry.space_group_name_H-M   'P 1'
#
loop_
_entity.id
_entity.type
_entity.pdbx_description
1 polymer ?
#
loop_
_entity_poly.entity_id
_entity_poly.type
_entity_poly.pdbx_seq_one_letter_code
_entity_poly.pdbx_strand_id
1 'polypeptide(L)'
;MTEANPGLGRGLGQHSEAKMQVLLGSFVLLDRLHSRLDRARRSVEIGTGGRPICITNCGVCCQRTVPAATQLEAEYVVSLLPLLHGTEVRARALGWMVERHPGLQFWDKVHGRAYQAEEQRLLADDQQALERTRCPFLTVGQECMIYSARPLVCRAYGVTMAQDPECPRPLAPSETTRRRVGLGASGPLAKELLKIKGALVGQVKAQRAQSLLLTSWLPGLVALAVARDELIALRAEGLVADVKLALTTSTPRLWADEPQDTAPASAGVIPVRELALA
;
A
#
# COMPACT_ATOMS: atom_id res chain seq x y z
N MET A 1 -28.93 -6.51 40.94
CA MET A 1 -29.35 -7.54 39.95
C MET A 1 -29.64 -6.81 38.66
N THR A 2 -28.68 -6.80 37.75
CA THR A 2 -28.77 -6.16 36.44
C THR A 2 -29.28 -7.20 35.44
N GLU A 3 -30.50 -7.00 34.95
CA GLU A 3 -31.11 -7.89 33.96
C GLU A 3 -30.36 -7.77 32.62
N ALA A 4 -29.83 -8.89 32.14
CA ALA A 4 -29.16 -8.98 30.85
C ALA A 4 -30.17 -8.81 29.71
N ASN A 5 -29.93 -7.84 28.83
CA ASN A 5 -30.78 -7.52 27.69
C ASN A 5 -30.65 -8.61 26.60
N PRO A 6 -31.69 -9.42 26.30
CA PRO A 6 -31.59 -10.56 25.36
C PRO A 6 -31.61 -10.16 23.87
N GLY A 7 -31.69 -8.87 23.56
CA GLY A 7 -32.02 -8.38 22.21
C GLY A 7 -30.87 -8.20 21.21
N LEU A 8 -29.60 -8.29 21.61
CA LEU A 8 -28.46 -7.91 20.76
C LEU A 8 -27.84 -9.04 19.92
N GLY A 9 -28.38 -10.27 19.98
CA GLY A 9 -27.70 -11.46 19.44
C GLY A 9 -28.00 -11.88 17.99
N ARG A 10 -29.00 -11.30 17.29
CA ARG A 10 -29.50 -11.89 16.02
C ARG A 10 -29.13 -11.16 14.72
N GLY A 11 -28.36 -10.07 14.75
CA GLY A 11 -28.07 -9.26 13.56
C GLY A 11 -26.64 -9.36 12.99
N LEU A 12 -25.66 -9.80 13.77
CA LEU A 12 -24.24 -9.70 13.37
C LEU A 12 -23.77 -10.83 12.42
N GLY A 13 -24.43 -12.00 12.45
CA GLY A 13 -24.01 -13.18 11.69
C GLY A 13 -24.19 -13.06 10.17
N GLN A 14 -25.37 -12.63 9.70
CA GLN A 14 -25.70 -12.66 8.28
C GLN A 14 -24.94 -11.59 7.47
N HIS A 15 -24.70 -10.41 8.05
CA HIS A 15 -23.88 -9.38 7.42
C HIS A 15 -22.40 -9.79 7.31
N SER A 16 -21.93 -10.67 8.21
CA SER A 16 -20.55 -11.15 8.20
C SER A 16 -20.31 -12.16 7.07
N GLU A 17 -21.27 -13.05 6.81
CA GLU A 17 -21.13 -14.10 5.79
C GLU A 17 -21.16 -13.54 4.37
N ALA A 18 -22.12 -12.66 4.06
CA ALA A 18 -22.20 -12.02 2.75
C ALA A 18 -20.94 -11.17 2.46
N LYS A 19 -20.44 -10.45 3.47
CA LYS A 19 -19.19 -9.68 3.35
C LYS A 19 -17.99 -10.59 3.10
N MET A 20 -17.91 -11.73 3.79
CA MET A 20 -16.85 -12.72 3.61
C MET A 20 -16.88 -13.33 2.21
N GLN A 21 -18.07 -13.71 1.70
CA GLN A 21 -18.22 -14.27 0.36
C GLN A 21 -17.78 -13.27 -0.72
N VAL A 22 -18.11 -11.99 -0.55
CA VAL A 22 -17.67 -10.90 -1.43
C VAL A 22 -16.16 -10.73 -1.40
N LEU A 23 -15.56 -10.72 -0.20
CA LEU A 23 -14.11 -10.58 -0.04
C LEU A 23 -13.37 -11.76 -0.69
N LEU A 24 -13.81 -12.99 -0.42
CA LEU A 24 -13.22 -14.19 -1.00
C LEU A 24 -13.34 -14.21 -2.52
N GLY A 25 -14.52 -13.88 -3.07
CA GLY A 25 -14.72 -13.77 -4.51
C GLY A 25 -13.82 -12.71 -5.14
N SER A 26 -13.60 -11.60 -4.45
CA SER A 26 -12.69 -10.52 -4.87
C SER A 26 -11.22 -10.95 -4.80
N PHE A 27 -10.82 -11.69 -3.77
CA PHE A 27 -9.48 -12.28 -3.66
C PHE A 27 -9.18 -13.28 -4.77
N VAL A 28 -10.14 -14.15 -5.13
CA VAL A 28 -9.97 -15.07 -6.26
C VAL A 28 -9.75 -14.31 -7.57
N LEU A 29 -10.47 -13.22 -7.79
CA LEU A 29 -10.25 -12.38 -8.97
C LEU A 29 -8.91 -11.66 -8.95
N LEU A 30 -8.51 -11.10 -7.81
CA LEU A 30 -7.22 -10.45 -7.64
C LEU A 30 -6.06 -11.43 -7.85
N ASP A 31 -6.16 -12.64 -7.29
CA ASP A 31 -5.17 -13.71 -7.48
C ASP A 31 -5.06 -14.14 -8.95
N ARG A 32 -6.19 -14.26 -9.66
CA ARG A 32 -6.20 -14.49 -11.11
C ARG A 32 -5.48 -13.38 -11.87
N LEU A 33 -5.63 -12.13 -11.44
CA LEU A 33 -4.94 -10.98 -12.04
C LEU A 33 -3.44 -11.01 -11.76
N HIS A 34 -3.03 -11.29 -10.51
CA HIS A 34 -1.63 -11.53 -10.13
C HIS A 34 -1.00 -12.64 -10.97
N SER A 35 -1.65 -13.81 -11.03
CA SER A 35 -1.19 -14.96 -11.81
C SER A 35 -1.04 -14.66 -13.30
N ARG A 36 -1.91 -13.82 -13.87
CA ARG A 36 -1.81 -13.40 -15.27
C ARG A 36 -0.65 -12.43 -15.50
N LEU A 37 -0.42 -11.47 -14.60
CA LEU A 37 0.76 -10.61 -14.64
C LEU A 37 2.05 -11.42 -14.51
N ASP A 38 2.09 -12.39 -13.61
CA ASP A 38 3.27 -13.23 -13.43
C ASP A 38 3.53 -14.12 -14.66
N ARG A 39 2.48 -14.66 -15.30
CA ARG A 39 2.62 -15.38 -16.59
C ARG A 39 3.16 -14.48 -17.69
N ALA A 40 2.63 -13.28 -17.80
CA ALA A 40 3.09 -12.29 -18.77
C ALA A 40 4.54 -11.88 -18.55
N ARG A 41 4.92 -11.64 -17.29
CA ARG A 41 6.30 -11.40 -16.89
C ARG A 41 7.18 -12.53 -17.39
N ARG A 42 6.82 -13.79 -17.11
CA ARG A 42 7.55 -14.97 -17.61
C ARG A 42 7.67 -15.01 -19.13
N SER A 43 6.62 -14.66 -19.88
CA SER A 43 6.70 -14.60 -21.34
C SER A 43 7.74 -13.58 -21.83
N VAL A 44 7.84 -12.42 -21.18
CA VAL A 44 8.86 -11.41 -21.51
C VAL A 44 10.25 -11.85 -21.04
N GLU A 45 10.36 -12.53 -19.90
CA GLU A 45 11.63 -13.13 -19.43
C GLU A 45 12.15 -14.15 -20.45
N ILE A 46 11.27 -15.01 -21.00
CA ILE A 46 11.61 -15.94 -22.08
C ILE A 46 12.07 -15.18 -23.34
N GLY A 47 11.32 -14.16 -23.76
CA GLY A 47 11.66 -13.32 -24.91
C GLY A 47 12.97 -12.54 -24.77
N THR A 48 13.49 -12.38 -23.54
CA THR A 48 14.78 -11.74 -23.25
C THR A 48 15.91 -12.73 -23.01
N GLY A 49 15.73 -13.98 -23.45
CA GLY A 49 16.71 -15.05 -23.26
C GLY A 49 16.79 -15.51 -21.80
N GLY A 50 15.66 -15.55 -21.10
CA GLY A 50 15.54 -16.02 -19.71
C GLY A 50 15.93 -15.00 -18.65
N ARG A 51 16.08 -13.71 -18.99
CA ARG A 51 16.51 -12.69 -18.02
C ARG A 51 15.33 -12.22 -17.18
N PRO A 52 15.46 -12.19 -15.84
CA PRO A 52 14.38 -11.76 -14.96
C PRO A 52 14.07 -10.28 -15.13
N ILE A 53 12.79 -9.93 -15.19
CA ILE A 53 12.34 -8.52 -15.29
C ILE A 53 12.35 -7.83 -13.92
N CYS A 54 12.23 -8.62 -12.86
CA CYS A 54 12.39 -8.17 -11.48
C CYS A 54 13.15 -9.26 -10.73
N ILE A 55 14.27 -8.85 -10.12
CA ILE A 55 15.10 -9.71 -9.26
C ILE A 55 14.78 -9.45 -7.79
N THR A 56 14.91 -10.47 -6.97
CA THR A 56 14.85 -10.34 -5.51
C THR A 56 16.05 -9.55 -5.00
N ASN A 57 15.93 -8.99 -3.79
CA ASN A 57 17.03 -8.33 -3.06
C ASN A 57 17.65 -7.12 -3.79
N CYS A 58 16.90 -6.48 -4.70
CA CYS A 58 17.32 -5.29 -5.44
C CYS A 58 16.88 -4.00 -4.75
N GLY A 59 15.61 -3.90 -4.36
CA GLY A 59 15.07 -2.77 -3.61
C GLY A 59 15.02 -1.41 -4.32
N VAL A 60 15.61 -1.23 -5.50
CA VAL A 60 15.70 0.09 -6.20
C VAL A 60 14.35 0.79 -6.32
N CYS A 61 13.31 0.07 -6.75
CA CYS A 61 11.96 0.65 -6.84
C CYS A 61 11.38 1.00 -5.46
N CYS A 62 11.64 0.16 -4.46
CA CYS A 62 11.19 0.35 -3.09
C CYS A 62 11.93 1.47 -2.37
N GLN A 63 13.13 1.86 -2.80
CA GLN A 63 13.86 2.99 -2.23
C GLN A 63 13.28 4.34 -2.66
N ARG A 64 12.63 4.37 -3.83
CA ARG A 64 12.20 5.60 -4.52
C ARG A 64 10.69 5.71 -4.63
N THR A 65 9.97 4.65 -4.28
CA THR A 65 8.52 4.63 -4.46
C THR A 65 7.80 3.87 -3.36
N VAL A 66 6.87 4.55 -2.69
CA VAL A 66 5.84 3.89 -1.89
C VAL A 66 4.63 3.60 -2.80
N PRO A 67 4.17 2.34 -2.88
CA PRO A 67 3.13 1.99 -3.84
C PRO A 67 1.75 2.48 -3.38
N ALA A 68 1.00 3.07 -4.29
CA ALA A 68 -0.45 3.18 -4.17
C ALA A 68 -1.10 1.82 -4.45
N ALA A 69 -2.15 1.48 -3.72
CA ALA A 69 -2.89 0.23 -3.86
C ALA A 69 -4.38 0.44 -3.59
N THR A 70 -5.18 -0.54 -3.99
CA THR A 70 -6.58 -0.64 -3.55
C THR A 70 -6.68 -1.24 -2.15
N GLN A 71 -7.76 -0.95 -1.42
CA GLN A 71 -8.05 -1.60 -0.15
C GLN A 71 -8.12 -3.12 -0.32
N LEU A 72 -8.68 -3.63 -1.42
CA LEU A 72 -8.66 -5.06 -1.73
C LEU A 72 -7.24 -5.66 -1.76
N GLU A 73 -6.27 -4.98 -2.38
CA GLU A 73 -4.88 -5.43 -2.41
C GLU A 73 -4.23 -5.40 -1.03
N ALA A 74 -4.54 -4.39 -0.21
CA ALA A 74 -4.05 -4.32 1.16
C ALA A 74 -4.63 -5.46 2.02
N GLU A 75 -5.93 -5.71 1.95
CA GLU A 75 -6.60 -6.83 2.63
C GLU A 75 -6.01 -8.17 2.18
N TYR A 76 -5.65 -8.31 0.90
CA TYR A 76 -4.95 -9.49 0.39
C TYR A 76 -3.55 -9.63 1.03
N VAL A 77 -2.77 -8.55 1.13
CA VAL A 77 -1.50 -8.55 1.88
C VAL A 77 -1.71 -8.97 3.33
N VAL A 78 -2.73 -8.41 3.99
CA VAL A 78 -3.08 -8.73 5.38
C VAL A 78 -3.43 -10.20 5.57
N SER A 79 -4.20 -10.77 4.64
CA SER A 79 -4.58 -12.18 4.67
C SER A 79 -3.40 -13.14 4.61
N LEU A 80 -2.26 -12.67 4.08
CA LEU A 80 -1.03 -13.44 3.95
C LEU A 80 -0.04 -13.17 5.10
N LEU A 81 -0.30 -12.23 6.01
CA LEU A 81 0.63 -11.90 7.10
C LEU A 81 1.07 -13.07 7.98
N PRO A 82 0.23 -14.08 8.29
CA PRO A 82 0.67 -15.27 9.03
C PRO A 82 1.76 -16.07 8.31
N LEU A 83 1.80 -15.98 6.97
CA LEU A 83 2.82 -16.59 6.13
C LEU A 83 4.00 -15.64 5.83
N LEU A 84 3.92 -14.41 6.33
CA LEU A 84 4.91 -13.36 6.17
C LEU A 84 5.45 -12.96 7.55
N HIS A 85 6.32 -11.95 7.59
CA HIS A 85 6.83 -11.35 8.83
C HIS A 85 5.74 -10.48 9.50
N GLY A 86 4.58 -11.05 9.85
CA GLY A 86 3.34 -10.33 10.13
C GLY A 86 3.45 -9.22 11.18
N THR A 87 4.13 -9.48 12.30
CA THR A 87 4.36 -8.49 13.36
C THR A 87 5.20 -7.32 12.89
N GLU A 88 6.26 -7.59 12.13
CA GLU A 88 7.17 -6.56 11.60
C GLU A 88 6.49 -5.75 10.48
N VAL A 89 5.72 -6.39 9.59
CA VAL A 89 4.94 -5.68 8.56
C VAL A 89 3.94 -4.73 9.20
N ARG A 90 3.21 -5.18 10.23
CA ARG A 90 2.30 -4.33 11.00
C ARG A 90 3.03 -3.14 11.63
N ALA A 91 4.14 -3.39 12.34
CA ALA A 91 4.92 -2.35 13.00
C ALA A 91 5.45 -1.31 12.01
N ARG A 92 5.94 -1.74 10.84
CA ARG A 92 6.43 -0.86 9.78
C ARG A 92 5.32 -0.05 9.11
N ALA A 93 4.14 -0.65 8.91
CA ALA A 93 2.98 0.05 8.38
C ALA A 93 2.54 1.20 9.31
N LEU A 94 2.43 0.93 10.61
CA LEU A 94 2.11 1.95 11.61
C LEU A 94 3.22 2.98 11.79
N GLY A 95 4.48 2.53 11.85
CA GLY A 95 5.64 3.41 11.93
C GLY A 95 5.68 4.39 10.76
N TRP A 96 5.38 3.93 9.55
CA TRP A 96 5.25 4.80 8.38
C TRP A 96 4.12 5.80 8.52
N MET A 97 3.01 5.50 9.20
CA MET A 97 1.93 6.49 9.40
C MET A 97 2.39 7.67 10.25
N VAL A 98 3.19 7.40 11.29
CA VAL A 98 3.69 8.39 12.26
C VAL A 98 5.08 8.94 11.92
N GLU A 99 5.71 8.50 10.83
CA GLU A 99 7.01 9.00 10.39
C GLU A 99 6.87 10.38 9.75
N ARG A 100 7.61 11.40 10.21
CA ARG A 100 7.57 12.71 9.54
C ARG A 100 8.48 12.69 8.30
N HIS A 101 7.90 12.58 7.10
CA HIS A 101 8.70 12.65 5.88
C HIS A 101 9.07 14.10 5.55
N PRO A 102 10.34 14.37 5.16
CA PRO A 102 10.77 15.71 4.78
C PRO A 102 9.94 16.30 3.63
N GLY A 103 9.62 17.59 3.73
CA GLY A 103 8.94 18.33 2.68
C GLY A 103 7.41 18.25 2.68
N LEU A 104 6.81 17.39 3.53
CA LEU A 104 5.35 17.37 3.68
C LEU A 104 4.87 18.60 4.45
N GLN A 105 3.82 19.23 3.94
CA GLN A 105 3.21 20.39 4.58
C GLN A 105 2.45 20.00 5.84
N PHE A 106 2.41 20.96 6.76
CA PHE A 106 1.49 20.93 7.86
C PHE A 106 0.18 21.61 7.44
N TRP A 107 -0.93 20.92 7.64
CA TRP A 107 -2.20 21.30 7.03
C TRP A 107 -3.17 21.96 8.01
N ASP A 108 -2.66 22.81 8.91
CA ASP A 108 -3.43 23.38 10.01
C ASP A 108 -4.84 23.89 9.64
N LYS A 109 -5.86 23.49 10.41
CA LYS A 109 -7.24 24.04 10.38
C LYS A 109 -8.10 23.69 9.16
N VAL A 110 -7.87 22.56 8.48
CA VAL A 110 -8.71 22.10 7.35
C VAL A 110 -9.86 21.16 7.77
N HIS A 111 -10.22 21.12 9.06
CA HIS A 111 -11.23 20.18 9.56
C HIS A 111 -12.66 20.57 9.19
N GLY A 112 -13.43 19.57 8.74
CA GLY A 112 -14.89 19.70 8.56
C GLY A 112 -15.32 20.57 7.39
N ARG A 113 -14.39 20.96 6.50
CA ARG A 113 -14.67 21.73 5.28
C ARG A 113 -13.98 21.11 4.07
N ALA A 114 -14.45 21.48 2.89
CA ALA A 114 -13.75 21.18 1.64
C ALA A 114 -12.45 21.99 1.53
N TYR A 115 -11.47 21.43 0.82
CA TYR A 115 -10.24 22.12 0.45
C TYR A 115 -10.50 23.23 -0.57
N GLN A 116 -9.86 24.37 -0.37
CA GLN A 116 -9.72 25.42 -1.37
C GLN A 116 -8.77 24.97 -2.49
N ALA A 117 -8.82 25.64 -3.65
CA ALA A 117 -8.03 25.26 -4.81
C ALA A 117 -6.51 25.22 -4.53
N GLU A 118 -5.98 26.19 -3.78
CA GLU A 118 -4.56 26.20 -3.41
C GLU A 118 -4.20 25.03 -2.48
N GLU A 119 -5.09 24.68 -1.57
CA GLU A 119 -4.90 23.54 -0.68
C GLU A 119 -4.98 22.20 -1.44
N GLN A 120 -5.81 22.10 -2.47
CA GLN A 120 -5.83 20.91 -3.32
C GLN A 120 -4.51 20.76 -4.09
N ARG A 121 -3.92 21.87 -4.54
CA ARG A 121 -2.64 21.88 -5.24
C ARG A 121 -1.51 21.43 -4.33
N LEU A 122 -1.38 22.06 -3.17
CA LEU A 122 -0.37 21.70 -2.17
C LEU A 122 -0.55 20.24 -1.71
N LEU A 123 -1.79 19.72 -1.59
CA LEU A 123 -2.03 18.31 -1.25
C LEU A 123 -1.53 17.38 -2.35
N ALA A 124 -1.70 17.77 -3.62
CA ALA A 124 -1.17 17.02 -4.75
C ALA A 124 0.38 17.00 -4.73
N ASP A 125 1.01 18.11 -4.34
CA ASP A 125 2.47 18.18 -4.17
C ASP A 125 2.94 17.26 -3.04
N ASP A 126 2.25 17.24 -1.90
CA ASP A 126 2.52 16.31 -0.80
C ASP A 126 2.30 14.84 -1.20
N GLN A 127 1.27 14.55 -1.99
CA GLN A 127 1.04 13.21 -2.53
C GLN A 127 2.20 12.77 -3.44
N GLN A 128 2.70 13.66 -4.29
CA GLN A 128 3.87 13.37 -5.13
C GLN A 128 5.14 13.21 -4.29
N ALA A 129 5.30 13.99 -3.22
CA ALA A 129 6.42 13.85 -2.29
C ALA A 129 6.38 12.50 -1.57
N LEU A 130 5.20 12.10 -1.09
CA LEU A 130 4.98 10.78 -0.50
C LEU A 130 5.26 9.66 -1.48
N GLU A 131 4.78 9.77 -2.72
CA GLU A 131 5.03 8.77 -3.76
C GLU A 131 6.52 8.44 -3.87
N ARG A 132 7.39 9.44 -3.68
CA ARG A 132 8.86 9.31 -3.79
C ARG A 132 9.56 8.79 -2.53
N THR A 133 8.82 8.54 -1.45
CA THR A 133 9.40 8.02 -0.20
C THR A 133 9.80 6.56 -0.32
N ARG A 134 10.69 6.13 0.57
CA ARG A 134 11.08 4.73 0.71
C ARG A 134 9.90 3.91 1.20
N CYS A 135 9.61 2.81 0.52
CA CYS A 135 8.61 1.83 0.96
C CYS A 135 9.01 1.25 2.32
N PRO A 136 8.12 1.29 3.33
CA PRO A 136 8.45 0.83 4.68
C PRO A 136 8.64 -0.70 4.76
N PHE A 137 8.12 -1.45 3.79
CA PHE A 137 8.27 -2.91 3.70
C PHE A 137 9.59 -3.37 3.08
N LEU A 138 10.50 -2.44 2.77
CA LEU A 138 11.87 -2.76 2.36
C LEU A 138 12.75 -2.98 3.59
N THR A 139 13.35 -4.16 3.72
CA THR A 139 14.31 -4.47 4.77
C THR A 139 15.63 -3.72 4.54
N VAL A 140 16.52 -3.74 5.54
CA VAL A 140 17.88 -3.19 5.39
C VAL A 140 18.66 -3.96 4.31
N GLY A 141 18.41 -5.27 4.18
CA GLY A 141 18.99 -6.15 3.16
C GLY A 141 18.40 -6.03 1.75
N GLN A 142 17.62 -4.97 1.46
CA GLN A 142 16.95 -4.74 0.16
C GLN A 142 15.88 -5.79 -0.20
N GLU A 143 15.37 -6.51 0.80
CA GLU A 143 14.34 -7.53 0.61
C GLU A 143 12.95 -6.90 0.81
N CYS A 144 11.99 -7.29 -0.02
CA CYS A 144 10.60 -6.84 0.14
C CYS A 144 9.85 -7.85 1.00
N MET A 145 9.41 -7.42 2.19
CA MET A 145 8.73 -8.29 3.17
C MET A 145 7.39 -8.83 2.68
N ILE A 146 6.81 -8.19 1.68
CA ILE A 146 5.54 -8.55 1.06
C ILE A 146 5.72 -8.98 -0.39
N TYR A 147 6.91 -9.47 -0.80
CA TYR A 147 7.22 -9.73 -2.20
C TYR A 147 6.21 -10.65 -2.91
N SER A 148 5.76 -11.71 -2.23
CA SER A 148 4.74 -12.65 -2.75
C SER A 148 3.34 -12.04 -2.82
N ALA A 149 3.04 -11.07 -1.95
CA ALA A 149 1.74 -10.41 -1.84
C ALA A 149 1.71 -9.01 -2.48
N ARG A 150 2.79 -8.59 -3.14
CA ARG A 150 2.97 -7.23 -3.67
C ARG A 150 1.80 -6.79 -4.57
N PRO A 151 1.39 -5.51 -4.50
CA PRO A 151 0.26 -5.00 -5.29
C PRO A 151 0.59 -5.00 -6.78
N LEU A 152 -0.45 -4.85 -7.60
CA LEU A 152 -0.40 -4.80 -9.06
C LEU A 152 0.61 -3.79 -9.58
N VAL A 153 0.66 -2.59 -8.98
CA VAL A 153 1.63 -1.55 -9.37
C VAL A 153 3.07 -2.04 -9.20
N CYS A 154 3.38 -2.76 -8.11
CA CYS A 154 4.69 -3.33 -7.87
C CYS A 154 5.00 -4.51 -8.81
N ARG A 155 4.00 -5.32 -9.16
CA ARG A 155 4.16 -6.41 -10.14
C ARG A 155 4.41 -5.88 -11.55
N ALA A 156 3.78 -4.74 -11.87
CA ALA A 156 3.94 -4.05 -13.14
C ALA A 156 5.24 -3.21 -13.20
N TYR A 157 5.81 -2.87 -12.04
CA TYR A 157 7.06 -2.12 -11.96
C TYR A 157 8.21 -2.89 -12.62
N GLY A 158 9.01 -2.20 -13.44
CA GLY A 158 10.05 -2.82 -14.28
C GLY A 158 9.52 -3.56 -15.51
N VAL A 159 8.21 -3.80 -15.58
CA VAL A 159 7.55 -4.44 -16.72
C VAL A 159 6.84 -3.44 -17.63
N THR A 160 6.14 -2.42 -17.11
CA THR A 160 5.30 -1.53 -17.95
C THR A 160 5.34 -0.03 -17.61
N MET A 161 5.67 0.33 -16.37
CA MET A 161 5.33 1.66 -15.83
C MET A 161 6.52 2.62 -15.68
N ALA A 162 7.71 2.12 -15.34
CA ALA A 162 8.86 2.98 -15.11
C ALA A 162 10.15 2.22 -15.46
N GLN A 163 10.93 2.77 -16.39
CA GLN A 163 12.29 2.31 -16.67
C GLN A 163 13.22 3.13 -15.80
N ASP A 164 13.69 2.53 -14.70
CA ASP A 164 14.74 3.13 -13.90
C ASP A 164 16.10 2.81 -14.55
N PRO A 165 16.89 3.82 -14.98
CA PRO A 165 18.22 3.60 -15.54
C PRO A 165 19.16 2.83 -14.62
N GLU A 166 18.98 2.97 -13.30
CA GLU A 166 19.78 2.33 -12.26
C GLU A 166 19.27 0.93 -11.89
N CYS A 167 18.23 0.43 -12.54
CA CYS A 167 17.75 -0.93 -12.30
C CYS A 167 18.86 -1.96 -12.59
N PRO A 168 19.32 -2.73 -11.59
CA PRO A 168 20.47 -3.63 -11.74
C PRO A 168 20.11 -4.93 -12.46
N ARG A 169 18.86 -5.10 -12.93
CA ARG A 169 18.49 -6.32 -13.63
C ARG A 169 19.33 -6.49 -14.90
N PRO A 170 19.72 -7.73 -15.24
CA PRO A 170 20.47 -8.01 -16.46
C PRO A 170 19.75 -7.47 -17.70
N LEU A 171 20.51 -6.85 -18.61
CA LEU A 171 20.03 -6.40 -19.91
C LEU A 171 20.03 -7.56 -20.91
N ALA A 172 18.93 -7.72 -21.65
CA ALA A 172 18.87 -8.56 -22.83
C ALA A 172 19.70 -7.96 -23.97
N PRO A 173 20.11 -8.75 -24.99
CA PRO A 173 20.89 -8.23 -26.12
C PRO A 173 20.22 -7.08 -26.88
N SER A 174 18.88 -7.02 -26.84
CA SER A 174 18.08 -5.97 -27.47
C SER A 174 17.79 -4.76 -26.57
N GLU A 175 18.28 -4.76 -25.32
CA GLU A 175 18.03 -3.72 -24.33
C GLU A 175 19.23 -2.79 -24.13
N THR A 176 18.93 -1.57 -23.68
CA THR A 176 19.91 -0.64 -23.12
C THR A 176 19.42 -0.15 -21.76
N THR A 177 20.27 0.55 -21.00
CA THR A 177 19.88 1.17 -19.73
C THR A 177 18.70 2.13 -19.86
N ARG A 178 18.56 2.77 -21.03
CA ARG A 178 17.46 3.71 -21.36
C ARG A 178 16.30 3.07 -22.12
N ARG A 179 16.46 1.84 -22.58
CA ARG A 179 15.46 1.13 -23.39
C ARG A 179 15.39 -0.32 -22.97
N ARG A 180 14.53 -0.56 -21.99
CA ARG A 180 14.22 -1.89 -21.48
C ARG A 180 12.98 -2.45 -22.17
N VAL A 181 12.93 -3.76 -22.40
CA VAL A 181 11.73 -4.47 -22.81
C VAL A 181 10.70 -4.34 -21.69
N GLY A 182 9.45 -4.29 -22.10
CA GLY A 182 8.32 -4.26 -21.20
C GLY A 182 7.05 -4.78 -21.87
N LEU A 183 5.99 -4.96 -21.09
CA LEU A 183 4.67 -5.17 -21.66
C LEU A 183 4.18 -3.79 -22.12
N GLY A 184 4.31 -3.49 -23.40
CA GLY A 184 3.88 -2.19 -23.95
C GLY A 184 2.45 -1.86 -23.52
N ALA A 185 2.19 -0.59 -23.17
CA ALA A 185 0.91 -0.12 -22.65
C ALA A 185 -0.29 -0.39 -23.58
N SER A 186 -0.03 -0.62 -24.86
CA SER A 186 -1.01 -0.92 -25.92
C SER A 186 -0.97 -2.37 -26.43
N GLY A 187 -0.15 -3.24 -25.81
CA GLY A 187 -0.03 -4.65 -26.19
C GLY A 187 -1.27 -5.49 -25.84
N PRO A 188 -1.43 -6.69 -26.43
CA PRO A 188 -2.56 -7.59 -26.18
C PRO A 188 -2.78 -7.88 -24.69
N LEU A 189 -1.70 -8.01 -23.92
CA LEU A 189 -1.79 -8.20 -22.49
C LEU A 189 -2.31 -6.97 -21.75
N ALA A 190 -1.86 -5.76 -22.09
CA ALA A 190 -2.37 -4.56 -21.44
C ALA A 190 -3.89 -4.44 -21.61
N LYS A 191 -4.40 -4.77 -22.82
CA LYS A 191 -5.84 -4.88 -23.10
C LYS A 191 -6.53 -5.93 -22.21
N GLU A 192 -5.93 -7.10 -22.06
CA GLU A 192 -6.48 -8.16 -21.21
C GLU A 192 -6.44 -7.80 -19.71
N LEU A 193 -5.38 -7.13 -19.24
CA LEU A 193 -5.29 -6.60 -17.87
C LEU A 193 -6.38 -5.56 -17.59
N LEU A 194 -6.63 -4.65 -18.54
CA LEU A 194 -7.72 -3.70 -18.47
C LEU A 194 -9.08 -4.41 -18.41
N LYS A 195 -9.29 -5.48 -19.19
CA LYS A 195 -10.51 -6.29 -19.16
C LYS A 195 -10.73 -6.95 -17.80
N ILE A 196 -9.72 -7.58 -17.22
CA ILE A 196 -9.81 -8.22 -15.89
C ILE A 196 -10.03 -7.16 -14.81
N LYS A 197 -9.29 -6.04 -14.86
CA LYS A 197 -9.48 -4.91 -13.94
C LYS A 197 -10.92 -4.40 -14.01
N GLY A 198 -11.46 -4.25 -15.23
CA GLY A 198 -12.86 -3.90 -15.44
C GLY A 198 -13.84 -4.91 -14.84
N ALA A 199 -13.59 -6.21 -15.01
CA ALA A 199 -14.40 -7.28 -14.41
C ALA A 199 -14.35 -7.26 -12.88
N LEU A 200 -13.16 -7.07 -12.29
CA LEU A 200 -12.97 -6.93 -10.85
C LEU A 200 -13.74 -5.73 -10.31
N VAL A 201 -13.57 -4.56 -10.92
CA VAL A 201 -14.30 -3.34 -10.54
C VAL A 201 -15.82 -3.54 -10.68
N GLY A 202 -16.26 -4.20 -11.76
CA GLY A 202 -17.66 -4.52 -11.99
C GLY A 202 -18.24 -5.43 -10.90
N GLN A 203 -17.52 -6.48 -10.51
CA GLN A 203 -17.94 -7.39 -9.45
C GLN A 203 -18.02 -6.69 -8.09
N VAL A 204 -16.96 -5.94 -7.72
CA VAL A 204 -16.93 -5.20 -6.45
C VAL A 204 -18.07 -4.17 -6.38
N LYS A 205 -18.38 -3.49 -7.49
CA LYS A 205 -19.53 -2.58 -7.59
C LYS A 205 -20.87 -3.30 -7.47
N ALA A 206 -21.05 -4.40 -8.20
CA ALA A 206 -22.28 -5.19 -8.17
C ALA A 206 -22.60 -5.73 -6.77
N GLN A 207 -21.56 -6.05 -6.01
CA GLN A 207 -21.65 -6.54 -4.63
C GLN A 207 -21.78 -5.42 -3.59
N ARG A 208 -21.91 -4.15 -4.01
CA ARG A 208 -21.96 -2.96 -3.15
C ARG A 208 -20.78 -2.83 -2.19
N ALA A 209 -19.66 -3.49 -2.47
CA ALA A 209 -18.45 -3.43 -1.64
C ALA A 209 -17.50 -2.32 -2.12
N GLN A 210 -18.06 -1.13 -2.40
CA GLN A 210 -17.31 0.00 -2.97
C GLN A 210 -16.11 0.42 -2.13
N SER A 211 -16.14 0.18 -0.81
CA SER A 211 -15.00 0.42 0.08
C SER A 211 -13.75 -0.36 -0.36
N LEU A 212 -13.89 -1.56 -0.93
CA LEU A 212 -12.74 -2.35 -1.42
C LEU A 212 -12.04 -1.71 -2.63
N LEU A 213 -12.67 -0.72 -3.29
CA LEU A 213 -12.08 0.07 -4.37
C LEU A 213 -11.42 1.36 -3.88
N LEU A 214 -11.45 1.64 -2.57
CA LEU A 214 -10.70 2.74 -1.99
C LEU A 214 -9.23 2.60 -2.40
N THR A 215 -8.67 3.63 -3.02
CA THR A 215 -7.23 3.68 -3.30
C THR A 215 -6.56 4.58 -2.28
N SER A 216 -5.40 4.15 -1.78
CA SER A 216 -4.51 4.97 -0.95
C SER A 216 -3.08 4.41 -1.01
N TRP A 217 -2.17 4.94 -0.21
CA TRP A 217 -0.84 4.37 -0.03
C TRP A 217 -0.95 3.01 0.65
N LEU A 218 -0.24 2.01 0.12
CA LEU A 218 -0.31 0.64 0.63
C LEU A 218 -0.03 0.55 2.14
N PRO A 219 1.01 1.21 2.71
CA PRO A 219 1.26 1.10 4.15
C PRO A 219 0.11 1.63 4.99
N GLY A 220 -0.54 2.72 4.56
CA GLY A 220 -1.71 3.25 5.25
C GLY A 220 -2.92 2.33 5.19
N LEU A 221 -3.16 1.69 4.05
CA LEU A 221 -4.22 0.69 3.93
C LEU A 221 -3.94 -0.57 4.76
N VAL A 222 -2.68 -1.02 4.80
CA VAL A 222 -2.27 -2.14 5.65
C VAL A 222 -2.47 -1.78 7.12
N ALA A 223 -1.99 -0.61 7.56
CA ALA A 223 -2.18 -0.12 8.93
C ALA A 223 -3.67 -0.04 9.31
N LEU A 224 -4.51 0.48 8.42
CA LEU A 224 -5.96 0.54 8.62
C LEU A 224 -6.58 -0.85 8.82
N ALA A 225 -6.08 -1.87 8.11
CA ALA A 225 -6.61 -3.22 8.19
C ALA A 225 -6.12 -4.00 9.43
N VAL A 226 -4.87 -3.80 9.88
CA VAL A 226 -4.28 -4.58 11.00
C VAL A 226 -4.22 -3.86 12.34
N ALA A 227 -4.45 -2.55 12.35
CA ALA A 227 -4.23 -1.70 13.52
C ALA A 227 -5.20 -0.50 13.51
N ARG A 228 -6.47 -0.78 13.16
CA ARG A 228 -7.49 0.26 12.98
C ARG A 228 -7.65 1.16 14.21
N ASP A 229 -7.77 0.57 15.39
CA ASP A 229 -8.05 1.32 16.61
C ASP A 229 -6.85 2.17 17.04
N GLU A 230 -5.63 1.62 16.92
CA GLU A 230 -4.38 2.36 17.11
C GLU A 230 -4.26 3.52 16.12
N LEU A 231 -4.55 3.29 14.84
CA LEU A 231 -4.53 4.33 13.82
C LEU A 231 -5.56 5.43 14.09
N ILE A 232 -6.75 5.06 14.60
CA ILE A 232 -7.78 6.04 15.02
C ILE A 232 -7.27 6.87 16.21
N ALA A 233 -6.63 6.25 17.20
CA ALA A 233 -6.05 6.94 18.35
C ALA A 233 -4.94 7.90 17.92
N LEU A 234 -3.95 7.43 17.15
CA LEU A 234 -2.87 8.25 16.59
C LEU A 234 -3.41 9.42 15.77
N ARG A 235 -4.47 9.20 14.99
CA ARG A 235 -5.14 10.27 14.24
C ARG A 235 -5.86 11.27 15.15
N ALA A 236 -6.45 10.82 16.25
CA ALA A 236 -7.10 11.70 17.22
C ALA A 236 -6.08 12.58 17.96
N GLU A 237 -4.87 12.06 18.18
CA GLU A 237 -3.72 12.77 18.76
C GLU A 237 -2.99 13.66 17.74
N GLY A 238 -3.35 13.58 16.46
CA GLY A 238 -2.66 14.30 15.41
C GLY A 238 -1.22 13.80 15.18
N LEU A 239 -1.00 12.50 15.22
CA LEU A 239 0.30 11.91 14.87
C LEU A 239 0.34 11.36 13.44
N VAL A 240 -0.73 11.55 12.66
CA VAL A 240 -0.89 10.97 11.33
C VAL A 240 -1.22 12.04 10.30
N ALA A 241 -0.45 12.09 9.22
CA ALA A 241 -0.74 12.95 8.08
C ALA A 241 -1.98 12.49 7.32
N ASP A 242 -2.82 13.42 6.94
CA ASP A 242 -3.92 13.12 6.01
C ASP A 242 -3.50 12.61 4.66
N VAL A 243 -2.45 13.20 4.12
CA VAL A 243 -1.91 12.81 2.83
C VAL A 243 -1.49 11.33 2.83
N LYS A 244 -1.25 10.72 4.00
CA LYS A 244 -0.99 9.28 4.16
C LYS A 244 -2.25 8.43 4.25
N LEU A 245 -3.38 9.02 4.61
CA LEU A 245 -4.69 8.38 4.66
C LEU A 245 -5.42 8.49 3.31
N ALA A 246 -5.14 9.54 2.54
CA ALA A 246 -5.92 9.93 1.38
C ALA A 246 -5.24 9.66 0.02
N LEU A 247 -5.92 8.89 -0.84
CA LEU A 247 -6.00 9.21 -2.27
C LEU A 247 -7.44 9.52 -2.73
N THR A 248 -8.47 9.36 -1.88
CA THR A 248 -9.88 9.56 -2.31
C THR A 248 -10.85 10.10 -1.23
N THR A 249 -10.40 10.59 -0.07
CA THR A 249 -11.31 11.14 0.95
C THR A 249 -11.41 12.65 0.88
N SER A 250 -12.64 13.16 0.94
CA SER A 250 -13.00 14.58 0.78
C SER A 250 -12.82 15.44 2.05
N THR A 251 -12.41 14.87 3.19
CA THR A 251 -12.22 15.62 4.44
C THR A 251 -11.02 15.12 5.28
N PRO A 252 -10.01 15.96 5.55
CA PRO A 252 -8.75 15.58 6.21
C PRO A 252 -8.68 15.95 7.73
N ARG A 253 -7.96 15.16 8.54
CA ARG A 253 -7.35 15.49 9.85
C ARG A 253 -5.81 15.31 9.96
N LEU A 254 -5.21 16.31 10.60
CA LEU A 254 -3.83 16.74 10.52
C LEU A 254 -2.91 16.07 11.52
N TRP A 255 -1.60 16.32 11.35
CA TRP A 255 -0.72 16.26 12.50
C TRP A 255 -1.13 17.38 13.49
N ALA A 256 -1.11 17.12 14.78
CA ALA A 256 -1.10 18.14 15.82
C ALA A 256 0.35 18.54 16.00
N ASP A 257 0.61 19.84 16.13
CA ASP A 257 1.90 20.26 16.65
C ASP A 257 2.02 19.70 18.07
N GLU A 258 3.17 19.08 18.38
CA GLU A 258 3.59 19.00 19.78
C GLU A 258 3.54 20.42 20.34
N PRO A 259 3.00 20.64 21.55
CA PRO A 259 3.12 21.94 22.19
C PRO A 259 4.60 22.31 22.23
N GLN A 260 4.98 23.30 21.41
CA GLN A 260 6.28 23.94 21.46
C GLN A 260 6.36 24.73 22.77
N ASP A 261 6.68 24.04 23.86
CA ASP A 261 7.42 24.56 25.03
C ASP A 261 7.39 23.53 26.17
N THR A 262 8.38 22.64 26.21
CA THR A 262 9.28 22.51 27.38
C THR A 262 10.61 21.92 26.91
N ALA A 263 11.70 22.45 27.48
CA ALA A 263 13.11 22.16 27.18
C ALA A 263 13.48 20.67 26.97
N PRO A 264 14.59 20.37 26.26
CA PRO A 264 14.93 19.02 25.86
C PRO A 264 15.26 18.13 27.07
N ALA A 265 14.45 17.08 27.29
CA ALA A 265 14.90 15.92 28.02
C ALA A 265 15.79 15.08 27.10
N SER A 266 17.08 15.04 27.41
CA SER A 266 18.00 14.06 26.86
C SER A 266 17.53 12.64 27.21
N ALA A 267 16.93 11.94 26.25
CA ALA A 267 16.72 10.49 26.27
C ALA A 267 16.59 10.06 24.80
N GLY A 268 17.55 9.35 24.20
CA GLY A 268 17.91 7.99 24.55
C GLY A 268 17.45 7.12 23.39
N VAL A 269 18.33 6.92 22.41
CA VAL A 269 18.14 5.93 21.35
C VAL A 269 17.92 4.57 22.03
N ILE A 270 16.74 3.97 21.86
CA ILE A 270 16.52 2.57 22.24
C ILE A 270 17.22 1.72 21.17
N PRO A 271 18.31 1.00 21.48
CA PRO A 271 18.90 0.10 20.52
C PRO A 271 17.99 -1.10 20.33
N VAL A 272 17.60 -1.35 19.08
CA VAL A 272 16.97 -2.62 18.66
C VAL A 272 18.05 -3.70 18.67
N ARG A 273 18.36 -4.23 19.84
CA ARG A 273 19.12 -5.48 20.04
C ARG A 273 18.67 -6.13 21.34
N GLU A 274 17.78 -7.10 21.22
CA GLU A 274 17.76 -8.39 21.93
C GLU A 274 16.39 -9.06 21.75
N LEU A 275 16.25 -9.76 20.63
CA LEU A 275 15.30 -10.87 20.46
C LEU A 275 16.05 -11.98 19.72
N ALA A 276 16.98 -12.59 20.45
CA ALA A 276 17.54 -13.89 20.14
C ALA A 276 18.03 -14.52 21.45
N LEU A 277 17.57 -15.75 21.70
CA LEU A 277 17.97 -16.70 22.77
C LEU A 277 17.09 -16.72 24.03
N ALA A 278 15.93 -17.37 23.91
CA ALA A 278 15.48 -18.47 24.78
C ALA A 278 14.50 -19.34 23.97
#